data_AF-A0A443ZY34-F1
#
_entry.id   AF-A0A443ZY34-F1
#
_cell.length_a   1.000
_cell.length_b   1.000
_cell.length_c   1.000
_cell.angle_alpha   90.00
_cell.angle_beta   90.00
_cell.angle_gamma   90.00
#
_symmetry.space_group_name_H-M   'P 1'
#
loop_
_entity.id
_entity.type
_entity.pdbx_description
1 polymer ?
#
loop_
_entity_poly.entity_id
_entity_poly.type
_entity_poly.pdbx_seq_one_letter_code
_entity_poly.pdbx_strand_id
1 'polypeptide(L)'
;MKPTLLLMLSLSALPWAAFAIEPGPSSKEQQATENWLQVQARNEQASKIPQTATPRERDQSMQRWLDSYRYEIPDFYRWEQGNSSSK
;
A
#
# COMPACT_ATOMS: atom_id res chain seq x y z
N MET A 1 -17.70 50.62 -0.20
CA MET A 1 -17.69 49.19 0.20
C MET A 1 -17.11 49.11 1.61
N LYS A 2 -17.75 48.40 2.56
CA LYS A 2 -17.33 48.38 3.96
C LYS A 2 -15.95 47.71 4.09
N PRO A 3 -14.96 48.31 4.79
CA PRO A 3 -13.58 47.80 4.85
C PRO A 3 -13.49 46.40 5.48
N THR A 4 -14.43 46.05 6.35
CA THR A 4 -14.58 44.70 6.94
C THR A 4 -14.84 43.62 5.90
N LEU A 5 -15.58 43.93 4.83
CA LEU A 5 -15.87 42.98 3.76
C LEU A 5 -14.61 42.68 2.95
N LEU A 6 -13.79 43.70 2.70
CA LEU A 6 -12.49 43.59 2.01
C LEU A 6 -11.50 42.74 2.83
N LEU A 7 -11.45 42.95 4.15
CA LEU A 7 -10.61 42.16 5.04
C LEU A 7 -11.02 40.67 5.05
N MET A 8 -12.32 40.38 5.18
CA MET A 8 -12.82 39.00 5.16
C MET A 8 -12.57 38.29 3.83
N LEU A 9 -12.72 39.01 2.71
CA LEU A 9 -12.40 38.47 1.39
C LEU A 9 -10.89 38.17 1.26
N SER A 10 -10.02 39.06 1.75
CA SER A 10 -8.57 38.81 1.75
C SER A 10 -8.18 37.62 2.63
N LEU A 11 -8.84 37.42 3.77
CA LEU A 11 -8.58 36.29 4.67
C LEU A 11 -8.97 34.94 4.05
N SER A 12 -10.01 34.91 3.22
CA SER A 12 -10.45 33.69 2.52
C SER A 12 -9.47 33.18 1.47
N ALA A 13 -8.49 33.99 1.05
CA ALA A 13 -7.48 33.62 0.06
C ALA A 13 -6.22 32.98 0.67
N LEU A 14 -6.02 33.05 2.00
CA LEU A 14 -4.86 32.41 2.66
C LEU A 14 -4.73 30.90 2.44
N PRO A 15 -5.81 30.08 2.40
CA PRO A 15 -5.69 28.64 2.17
C PRO A 15 -5.09 28.29 0.80
N TRP A 16 -5.19 29.19 -0.18
CA TRP A 16 -4.63 28.96 -1.52
C TRP A 16 -3.09 29.01 -1.54
N ALA A 17 -2.47 29.63 -0.54
CA ALA A 17 -1.00 29.62 -0.40
C ALA A 17 -0.48 28.35 0.29
N ALA A 18 -1.36 27.52 0.88
CA ALA A 18 -1.01 26.29 1.57
C ALA A 18 -0.97 25.08 0.62
N PHE A 19 -0.20 25.18 -0.47
CA PHE A 19 0.21 23.98 -1.20
C PHE A 19 1.41 23.36 -0.48
N ALA A 20 1.13 22.58 0.56
CA ALA A 20 2.16 21.87 1.34
C ALA A 20 2.78 20.66 0.60
N ILE A 21 2.33 20.41 -0.64
CA ILE A 21 2.84 19.33 -1.48
C ILE A 21 3.60 20.00 -2.61
N GLU A 22 4.92 20.02 -2.51
CA GLU A 22 5.76 20.35 -3.66
C GLU A 22 5.44 19.34 -4.77
N PRO A 23 5.11 19.80 -5.99
CA PRO A 23 4.90 18.91 -7.11
C PRO A 23 6.27 18.34 -7.52
N GLY A 24 6.63 17.19 -6.94
CA GLY A 24 7.82 16.47 -7.34
C GLY A 24 8.51 15.75 -6.18
N PRO A 25 9.51 14.92 -6.51
CA PRO A 25 10.31 14.25 -5.50
C PRO A 25 11.14 15.28 -4.73
N SER A 26 11.09 15.26 -3.39
CA SER A 26 11.86 16.18 -2.52
C SER A 26 13.38 16.01 -2.64
N SER A 27 13.82 14.91 -3.26
CA SER A 27 15.23 14.60 -3.52
C SER A 27 15.37 13.60 -4.68
N LYS A 28 16.59 13.49 -5.22
CA LYS A 28 16.91 12.48 -6.24
C LYS A 28 16.66 11.05 -5.76
N GLU A 29 16.90 10.77 -4.48
CA GLU A 29 16.68 9.46 -3.88
C GLU A 29 15.19 9.11 -3.78
N GLN A 30 14.35 10.11 -3.45
CA GLN A 30 12.90 9.92 -3.47
C GLN A 30 12.42 9.63 -4.89
N GLN A 31 12.94 10.35 -5.90
CA GLN A 31 12.58 10.11 -7.30
C GLN A 31 12.90 8.68 -7.75
N ALA A 32 14.11 8.20 -7.43
CA ALA A 32 14.52 6.84 -7.75
C ALA A 32 13.58 5.81 -7.10
N THR A 33 13.25 6.04 -5.82
CA THR A 33 12.32 5.18 -5.07
C THR A 33 10.92 5.17 -5.69
N GLU A 34 10.37 6.34 -5.99
CA GLU A 34 9.05 6.49 -6.61
C GLU A 34 8.99 5.75 -7.96
N ASN A 35 10.05 5.88 -8.77
CA ASN A 35 10.16 5.17 -10.04
C ASN A 35 10.16 3.64 -9.84
N TRP A 36 10.91 3.13 -8.85
CA TRP A 36 10.92 1.69 -8.54
C TRP A 36 9.55 1.19 -8.07
N LEU A 37 8.85 1.96 -7.24
CA LEU A 37 7.51 1.64 -6.77
C LEU A 37 6.51 1.59 -7.93
N GLN A 38 6.59 2.54 -8.86
CA GLN A 38 5.72 2.56 -10.04
C GLN A 38 5.99 1.36 -10.96
N VAL A 39 7.26 1.02 -11.20
CA VAL A 39 7.63 -0.15 -12.02
C VAL A 39 7.09 -1.45 -11.39
N GLN A 40 7.20 -1.60 -10.07
CA GLN A 40 6.67 -2.76 -9.35
C GLN A 40 5.14 -2.82 -9.39
N ALA A 41 4.46 -1.74 -9.02
CA ALA A 41 3.00 -1.70 -8.95
C ALA A 41 2.33 -1.93 -10.32
N ARG A 42 2.96 -1.43 -11.39
CA ARG A 42 2.45 -1.56 -12.76
C ARG A 42 2.89 -2.85 -13.45
N ASN A 43 3.75 -3.65 -12.82
CA ASN A 43 4.40 -4.81 -13.43
C ASN A 43 5.08 -4.48 -14.78
N GLU A 44 5.63 -3.27 -14.92
CA GLU A 44 6.21 -2.80 -16.19
C GLU A 44 7.53 -3.49 -16.54
N GLN A 45 8.22 -4.05 -15.55
CA GLN A 45 9.48 -4.75 -15.75
C GLN A 45 9.50 -6.10 -15.06
N ALA A 46 9.35 -7.17 -15.85
CA ALA A 46 9.59 -8.52 -15.41
C ALA A 46 11.10 -8.77 -15.19
N SER A 47 11.44 -9.66 -14.26
CA SER A 47 12.81 -10.17 -14.12
C SER A 47 13.24 -10.86 -15.42
N LYS A 48 14.45 -10.55 -15.90
CA LYS A 48 15.05 -11.23 -17.06
C LYS A 48 15.45 -12.67 -16.73
N ILE A 49 15.57 -13.01 -15.45
CA ILE A 49 15.93 -14.34 -14.97
C ILE A 49 14.65 -15.02 -14.49
N PRO A 50 14.15 -16.03 -15.23
CA PRO A 50 13.00 -16.81 -14.80
C PRO A 50 13.36 -17.59 -13.53
N GLN A 51 12.61 -17.35 -12.45
CA GLN A 51 12.72 -18.16 -11.24
C GLN A 51 11.88 -19.43 -11.43
N THR A 52 12.52 -20.50 -11.90
CA THR A 52 11.87 -21.80 -12.08
C THR A 52 12.21 -22.71 -10.90
N ALA A 53 11.18 -23.31 -10.30
CA ALA A 53 11.38 -24.29 -9.24
C ALA A 53 11.92 -25.59 -9.83
N THR A 54 13.00 -26.10 -9.25
CA THR A 54 13.51 -27.44 -9.58
C THR A 54 12.47 -28.50 -9.23
N PRO A 55 12.52 -29.70 -9.83
CA PRO A 55 11.61 -30.79 -9.48
C PRO A 55 11.58 -31.07 -7.97
N ARG A 56 12.76 -31.07 -7.32
CA ARG A 56 12.89 -31.28 -5.87
C ARG A 56 12.18 -30.20 -5.06
N GLU A 57 12.32 -28.93 -5.43
CA GLU A 57 11.66 -27.83 -4.72
C GLU A 57 10.14 -27.88 -4.90
N ARG A 58 9.66 -28.30 -6.08
CA ARG A 58 8.24 -28.53 -6.34
C ARG A 58 7.67 -29.66 -5.48
N ASP A 59 8.41 -30.76 -5.34
CA ASP A 59 7.98 -31.89 -4.51
C ASP A 59 7.96 -31.48 -3.02
N GLN A 60 8.94 -30.70 -2.57
CA GLN A 60 8.96 -30.17 -1.21
C GLN A 60 7.84 -29.16 -0.94
N SER A 61 7.50 -28.30 -1.89
CA SER A 61 6.39 -27.36 -1.72
C SER A 61 5.05 -28.09 -1.70
N MET A 62 4.89 -29.12 -2.54
CA MET A 62 3.72 -30.02 -2.50
C MET A 62 3.61 -30.71 -1.15
N GLN A 63 4.71 -31.27 -0.64
CA GLN A 63 4.71 -31.91 0.67
C GLN A 63 4.32 -30.93 1.79
N ARG A 64 4.87 -29.71 1.81
CA ARG A 64 4.49 -28.68 2.78
C ARG A 64 3.01 -28.31 2.71
N TRP A 65 2.47 -28.24 1.49
CA TRP A 65 1.05 -27.99 1.30
C TRP A 65 0.19 -29.14 1.86
N LEU A 66 0.56 -30.40 1.60
CA LEU A 66 -0.11 -31.55 2.19
C LEU A 66 -0.01 -31.56 3.72
N ASP A 67 1.16 -31.21 4.27
CA ASP A 67 1.39 -31.14 5.71
C ASP A 67 0.59 -30.02 6.37
N SER A 68 0.20 -28.98 5.64
CA SER A 68 -0.64 -27.90 6.18
C SER A 68 -2.04 -28.37 6.61
N TYR A 69 -2.53 -29.48 6.07
CA TYR A 69 -3.81 -30.08 6.46
C TYR A 69 -3.70 -31.01 7.68
N ARG A 70 -2.49 -31.31 8.14
CA ARG A 70 -2.30 -32.23 9.29
C ARG A 70 -2.66 -31.60 10.63
N TYR A 71 -2.61 -30.28 10.70
CA TYR A 71 -2.85 -29.55 11.93
C TYR A 71 -4.14 -28.75 11.77
N GLU A 72 -5.01 -28.85 12.76
CA GLU A 72 -6.17 -27.98 12.85
C GLU A 72 -5.70 -26.53 12.98
N ILE A 73 -6.43 -25.61 12.35
CA ILE A 73 -6.18 -24.18 12.52
C ILE A 73 -6.43 -23.86 14.01
N PRO A 74 -5.44 -23.35 14.74
CA PRO A 74 -5.62 -22.99 16.14
C PRO A 74 -6.81 -22.05 16.33
N ASP A 75 -7.57 -22.24 17.40
CA ASP A 75 -8.83 -21.51 17.60
C ASP A 75 -8.65 -19.98 17.67
N PHE A 76 -7.46 -19.48 18.04
CA PHE A 76 -7.20 -18.04 18.02
C PHE A 76 -7.08 -17.43 16.61
N TYR A 77 -6.85 -18.24 15.57
CA TYR A 77 -6.93 -17.83 14.16
C TYR A 77 -8.30 -18.06 13.56
N ARG A 78 -9.21 -18.73 14.29
CA ARG A 78 -10.59 -18.87 13.88
C ARG A 78 -11.23 -17.50 13.96
N TRP A 79 -11.65 -16.98 12.81
CA TRP A 79 -12.42 -15.75 12.78
C TRP A 79 -13.78 -16.02 13.42
N GLU A 80 -13.91 -15.68 14.70
CA GLU A 80 -15.23 -15.54 15.31
C GLU A 80 -15.84 -14.27 14.70
N GLN A 81 -16.90 -14.46 13.92
CA GLN A 81 -17.73 -13.36 13.46
C GLN A 81 -18.11 -12.52 14.68
N GLY A 82 -17.50 -11.34 14.80
CA GLY A 82 -17.70 -10.45 15.94
C GLY A 82 -19.20 -10.32 16.17
N ASN A 83 -19.64 -10.81 17.32
CA ASN A 83 -21.05 -10.89 17.66
C ASN A 83 -21.71 -9.55 17.33
N SER A 84 -22.72 -9.63 16.47
CA SER A 84 -23.56 -8.52 16.07
C SER A 84 -23.94 -7.69 17.30
N SER A 85 -23.57 -6.42 17.26
CA SER A 85 -24.10 -5.40 18.17
C SER A 85 -25.63 -5.50 18.18
N SER A 86 -26.18 -6.06 19.26
CA SER A 86 -27.59 -6.00 19.57
C SER A 86 -27.78 -6.26 21.07
N LYS A 87 -27.74 -5.19 21.87
CA LYS A 87 -28.90 -4.56 22.52
C LYS A 87 -28.47 -3.77 23.74
#